data_AF-A0A8T2BRQ0-F1
#
_entry.id   AF-A0A8T2BRQ0-F1
#
_cell.length_a   1.000
_cell.length_b   1.000
_cell.length_c   1.000
_cell.angle_alpha   90.00
_cell.angle_beta   90.00
_cell.angle_gamma   90.00
#
_symmetry.space_group_name_H-M   'P 1'
#
loop_
_entity.id
_entity.type
_entity.pdbx_description
1 polymer ?
#
loop_
_entity_poly.entity_id
_entity_poly.type
_entity_poly.pdbx_seq_one_letter_code
_entity_poly.pdbx_strand_id
1 'polypeptide(L)'
;MSSSRTGSTHPIEISTAPTETTIQIQDYYDEFKKAEEIFIALDLPKHTRFYWACISTLKEQALWRKYFIDIAESTDEDKLQLLEMITGVLRNNEYMPEQLGSNQ
;
A
#
# COMPACT_ATOMS: atom_id res chain seq x y z
N MET A 1 41.42 -53.02 -6.73
CA MET A 1 41.84 -51.60 -6.58
C MET A 1 41.81 -51.03 -8.00
N SER A 2 41.04 -50.02 -8.38
CA SER A 2 40.48 -48.86 -7.68
C SER A 2 39.26 -48.34 -8.47
N SER A 3 38.17 -48.06 -7.78
CA SER A 3 37.62 -46.71 -7.53
C SER A 3 36.75 -46.15 -8.66
N SER A 4 35.44 -46.29 -8.42
CA SER A 4 34.34 -45.55 -9.00
C SER A 4 34.51 -44.03 -8.86
N ARG A 5 34.39 -43.29 -9.95
CA ARG A 5 34.27 -41.82 -9.94
C ARG A 5 32.80 -41.44 -10.13
N THR A 6 32.11 -41.18 -9.03
CA THR A 6 30.79 -40.54 -9.03
C THR A 6 30.96 -39.08 -9.45
N GLY A 7 30.42 -38.71 -10.60
CA GLY A 7 30.23 -37.31 -10.97
C GLY A 7 29.10 -36.72 -10.11
N SER A 8 29.46 -36.19 -8.95
CA SER A 8 28.54 -35.39 -8.13
C SER A 8 28.46 -33.99 -8.74
N THR A 9 27.50 -33.80 -9.63
CA THR A 9 27.08 -32.45 -10.04
C THR A 9 26.24 -31.88 -8.91
N HIS A 10 26.88 -31.13 -8.01
CA HIS A 10 26.17 -30.29 -7.07
C HIS A 10 25.43 -29.20 -7.86
N PRO A 11 24.11 -28.99 -7.64
CA PRO A 11 23.48 -27.78 -8.12
C PRO A 11 24.13 -26.59 -7.44
N ILE A 12 24.57 -25.63 -8.24
CA ILE A 12 25.04 -24.33 -7.78
C ILE A 12 23.80 -23.61 -7.25
N GLU A 13 23.60 -23.61 -5.94
CA GLU A 13 22.69 -22.67 -5.30
C GLU A 13 23.31 -21.27 -5.44
N ILE A 14 23.03 -20.61 -6.56
CA ILE A 14 23.29 -19.18 -6.72
C ILE A 14 22.34 -18.44 -5.78
N SER A 15 22.77 -18.30 -4.53
CA SER A 15 22.22 -17.35 -3.57
C SER A 15 22.61 -15.94 -4.03
N THR A 16 21.88 -15.43 -5.02
CA THR A 16 22.04 -14.05 -5.48
C THR A 16 21.53 -13.12 -4.37
N ALA A 17 22.42 -12.29 -3.81
CA ALA A 17 22.02 -11.25 -2.86
C ALA A 17 21.03 -10.28 -3.54
N PRO A 18 19.96 -9.84 -2.85
CA PRO A 18 19.02 -8.91 -3.44
C PRO A 18 19.72 -7.59 -3.74
N THR A 19 19.55 -7.10 -4.97
CA THR A 19 20.04 -5.77 -5.37
C THR A 19 19.17 -4.68 -4.72
N GLU A 20 19.76 -3.52 -4.46
CA GLU A 20 19.10 -2.38 -3.79
C GLU A 20 17.75 -2.00 -4.43
N THR A 21 17.64 -2.09 -5.75
CA THR A 21 16.38 -1.84 -6.49
C THR A 21 15.30 -2.85 -6.15
N THR A 22 15.64 -4.13 -5.95
CA THR A 22 14.68 -5.17 -5.54
C THR A 22 14.19 -4.94 -4.12
N ILE A 23 15.08 -4.48 -3.23
CA ILE A 23 14.73 -4.15 -1.84
C ILE A 23 13.76 -2.96 -1.80
N GLN A 24 14.02 -1.88 -2.55
CA GLN A 24 13.14 -0.71 -2.61
C GLN A 24 11.74 -1.03 -3.16
N ILE A 25 11.65 -1.91 -4.18
CA ILE A 25 10.35 -2.34 -4.74
C ILE A 25 9.57 -3.16 -3.72
N GLN A 26 10.24 -4.04 -2.97
CA GLN A 26 9.60 -4.86 -1.95
C GLN A 26 9.10 -3.99 -0.80
N ASP A 27 9.91 -3.05 -0.31
CA ASP A 27 9.52 -2.13 0.76
C ASP A 27 8.29 -1.30 0.35
N TYR A 28 8.26 -0.79 -0.89
CA TYR A 28 7.11 -0.07 -1.43
C TYR A 28 5.83 -0.93 -1.45
N TYR A 29 5.96 -2.18 -1.87
CA TYR A 29 4.84 -3.12 -1.91
C TYR A 29 4.35 -3.49 -0.51
N ASP A 30 5.27 -3.74 0.43
CA ASP A 30 4.98 -4.10 1.81
C ASP A 30 4.27 -2.95 2.55
N GLU A 31 4.70 -1.71 2.33
CA GLU A 31 3.98 -0.54 2.82
C GLU A 31 2.55 -0.48 2.28
N PHE A 32 2.36 -0.70 0.97
CA PHE A 32 1.02 -0.71 0.38
C PHE A 32 0.14 -1.78 1.00
N LYS A 33 0.68 -2.99 1.23
CA LYS A 33 -0.06 -4.07 1.88
C LYS A 33 -0.47 -3.75 3.30
N LYS A 34 0.41 -3.15 4.09
CA LYS A 34 0.06 -2.68 5.45
C LYS A 34 -1.07 -1.65 5.42
N ALA A 35 -0.99 -0.66 4.52
CA ALA A 35 -2.06 0.34 4.38
C ALA A 35 -3.37 -0.29 3.88
N GLU A 36 -3.31 -1.23 2.93
CA GLU A 36 -4.47 -1.95 2.43
C GLU A 36 -5.16 -2.76 3.55
N GLU A 37 -4.40 -3.44 4.41
CA GLU A 37 -4.93 -4.17 5.55
C GLU A 37 -5.66 -3.26 6.55
N ILE A 38 -5.05 -2.12 6.91
CA ILE A 38 -5.68 -1.11 7.77
C ILE A 38 -6.98 -0.59 7.14
N PHE A 39 -6.95 -0.29 5.84
CA PHE A 39 -8.12 0.20 5.11
C PHE A 39 -9.24 -0.84 5.02
N ILE A 40 -8.92 -2.11 4.75
CA ILE A 40 -9.90 -3.21 4.70
C ILE A 40 -10.58 -3.40 6.07
N ALA A 41 -9.84 -3.20 7.17
CA ALA A 41 -10.38 -3.31 8.52
C ALA A 41 -11.46 -2.27 8.86
N LEU A 42 -11.56 -1.17 8.08
CA LEU A 42 -12.65 -0.18 8.20
C LEU A 42 -14.00 -0.70 7.68
N ASP A 43 -14.04 -1.91 7.09
CA ASP A 43 -15.24 -2.61 6.63
C ASP A 43 -16.18 -1.77 5.74
N LEU A 44 -15.57 -0.99 4.83
CA LEU A 44 -16.32 -0.12 3.92
C LEU A 44 -16.98 -0.90 2.77
N PRO A 45 -18.13 -0.44 2.25
CA PRO A 45 -18.77 -1.06 1.11
C PRO A 45 -17.84 -1.09 -0.11
N LYS A 46 -17.55 -2.31 -0.58
CA LYS A 46 -16.76 -2.54 -1.79
C LYS A 46 -17.52 -2.04 -3.02
N HIS A 47 -16.77 -1.76 -4.09
CA HIS A 47 -17.30 -1.29 -5.37
C HIS A 47 -17.93 0.11 -5.34
N THR A 48 -17.63 0.91 -4.32
CA THR A 48 -18.01 2.32 -4.24
C THR A 48 -16.91 3.21 -4.83
N ARG A 49 -17.27 4.42 -5.26
CA ARG A 49 -16.29 5.40 -5.76
C ARG A 49 -15.27 5.73 -4.68
N PHE A 50 -15.73 5.94 -3.46
CA PHE A 50 -14.88 6.23 -2.31
C PHE A 50 -13.86 5.10 -2.09
N TYR A 51 -14.31 3.84 -2.12
CA TYR A 51 -13.42 2.68 -1.95
C TYR A 51 -12.30 2.65 -3.00
N TRP A 52 -12.66 2.83 -4.28
CA TRP A 52 -11.67 2.81 -5.36
C TRP A 52 -10.71 3.99 -5.29
N ALA A 53 -11.19 5.19 -4.93
CA ALA A 53 -10.36 6.36 -4.75
C ALA A 53 -9.33 6.14 -3.63
N CYS A 54 -9.74 5.58 -2.50
CA CYS A 54 -8.84 5.25 -1.38
C CYS A 54 -7.75 4.27 -1.80
N ILE A 55 -8.11 3.15 -2.43
CA ILE A 55 -7.13 2.15 -2.90
C ILE A 55 -6.15 2.76 -3.92
N SER A 56 -6.65 3.55 -4.87
CA SER A 56 -5.80 4.22 -5.87
C SER A 56 -4.81 5.17 -5.19
N THR A 57 -5.28 6.03 -4.28
CA THR A 57 -4.43 6.97 -3.56
C THR A 57 -3.38 6.27 -2.69
N LEU A 58 -3.75 5.24 -1.92
CA LEU A 58 -2.80 4.50 -1.10
C LEU A 58 -1.75 3.75 -1.95
N LYS A 59 -2.15 3.29 -3.15
CA LYS A 59 -1.25 2.62 -4.09
C LYS A 59 -0.27 3.59 -4.77
N GLU A 60 -0.70 4.79 -5.12
CA GLU A 60 0.07 5.72 -5.95
C GLU A 60 0.80 6.80 -5.14
N GLN A 61 0.30 7.16 -3.96
CA GLN A 61 0.82 8.27 -3.16
C GLN A 61 1.57 7.77 -1.92
N ALA A 62 2.88 7.57 -2.07
CA ALA A 62 3.74 7.04 -1.00
C ALA A 62 3.69 7.86 0.31
N LEU A 63 3.66 9.19 0.20
CA LEU A 63 3.57 10.09 1.36
C LEU A 63 2.28 9.86 2.15
N TRP A 64 1.14 9.86 1.47
CA TRP A 64 -0.16 9.67 2.12
C TRP A 64 -0.33 8.26 2.67
N ARG A 65 0.18 7.26 1.95
CA ARG A 65 0.22 5.88 2.43
C ARG A 65 0.99 5.77 3.75
N LYS A 66 2.18 6.36 3.83
CA LYS A 66 2.98 6.33 5.06
C LYS A 66 2.26 7.03 6.21
N TYR A 67 1.67 8.19 5.94
CA TYR A 67 0.91 8.92 6.96
C TYR A 67 -0.33 8.14 7.43
N PHE A 68 -1.03 7.45 6.52
CA PHE A 68 -2.16 6.59 6.86
C PHE A 68 -1.75 5.42 7.76
N ILE A 69 -0.58 4.83 7.53
CA ILE A 69 0.01 3.79 8.39
C ILE A 69 0.39 4.37 9.76
N ASP A 70 1.00 5.56 9.79
CA ASP A 70 1.45 6.19 11.03
C ASP A 70 0.27 6.50 11.99
N ILE A 71 -0.93 6.71 11.44
CA ILE A 71 -2.16 6.89 12.22
C ILE A 71 -2.96 5.60 12.44
N ALA A 72 -2.38 4.41 12.25
CA ALA A 72 -3.12 3.15 12.39
C ALA A 72 -3.81 2.98 13.76
N GLU A 73 -3.22 3.54 14.82
CA GLU A 73 -3.76 3.51 16.18
C GLU A 73 -4.81 4.60 16.46
N SER A 74 -5.04 5.53 15.52
CA SER A 74 -6.10 6.53 15.64
C SER A 74 -7.49 5.90 15.48
N THR A 75 -8.53 6.70 15.73
CA THR A 75 -9.90 6.23 15.55
C THR A 75 -10.22 5.98 14.08
N ASP A 76 -11.17 5.10 13.81
CA ASP A 76 -11.61 4.85 12.44
C ASP A 76 -12.17 6.11 11.77
N GLU A 77 -12.79 7.02 12.54
CA GLU A 77 -13.26 8.30 12.01
C GLU A 77 -12.09 9.21 11.60
N ASP A 78 -10.99 9.26 12.36
CA ASP A 78 -9.80 10.04 11.98
C ASP A 78 -9.19 9.51 10.66
N LYS A 79 -9.14 8.18 10.52
CA LYS A 79 -8.68 7.53 9.28
C LYS A 79 -9.60 7.85 8.12
N LEU A 80 -10.92 7.79 8.32
CA LEU A 80 -11.91 8.11 7.29
C LEU A 80 -11.85 9.57 6.87
N GLN A 81 -11.70 10.51 7.81
CA GLN A 81 -11.54 11.93 7.50
C GLN A 81 -10.26 12.22 6.72
N LEU A 82 -9.16 11.55 7.05
CA LEU A 82 -7.93 11.63 6.24
C LEU A 82 -8.19 11.12 4.82
N LEU A 83 -8.86 9.97 4.67
CA LEU A 83 -9.17 9.38 3.36
C LEU A 83 -10.08 10.31 2.54
N GLU A 84 -11.10 10.93 3.15
CA GLU A 84 -11.96 11.92 2.49
C GLU A 84 -11.13 13.13 2.02
N MET A 85 -10.25 13.65 2.88
CA MET A 85 -9.36 14.77 2.56
C MET A 85 -8.43 14.46 1.38
N ILE A 86 -7.72 13.33 1.40
CA ILE A 86 -6.67 13.03 0.41
C ILE A 86 -7.24 12.53 -0.92
N THR A 87 -8.46 11.98 -0.92
CA THR A 87 -9.13 11.55 -2.15
C THR A 87 -10.01 12.65 -2.73
N GLY A 88 -10.44 13.61 -1.91
CA GLY A 88 -11.49 14.56 -2.27
C GLY A 88 -12.84 13.90 -2.53
N VAL A 89 -13.03 12.64 -2.12
CA VAL A 89 -14.27 11.87 -2.28
C VAL A 89 -14.82 11.59 -0.89
N LEU A 90 -16.08 11.90 -0.67
CA LEU A 90 -16.79 11.64 0.57
C LEU A 90 -17.27 10.18 0.64
N ARG A 91 -17.53 9.69 1.85
CA ARG A 91 -18.10 8.34 2.08
C ARG A 91 -19.40 8.07 1.33
N ASN A 92 -20.18 9.11 1.03
CA ASN A 92 -21.42 9.02 0.24
C ASN A 92 -21.18 8.94 -1.28
N ASN A 93 -19.93 8.86 -1.75
CA ASN A 93 -19.49 8.84 -3.15
C ASN A 93 -19.58 10.17 -3.90
N GLU A 94 -19.94 11.25 -3.22
CA GLU A 94 -19.87 12.59 -3.77
C GLU A 94 -18.44 13.11 -3.68
N TYR A 95 -18.13 14.11 -4.49
CA TYR A 95 -16.89 14.84 -4.32
C TYR A 95 -17.04 15.80 -3.13
N MET A 96 -15.97 16.01 -2.39
CA MET A 96 -15.91 17.14 -1.47
C MET A 96 -16.29 18.39 -2.27
N PRO A 97 -17.19 19.24 -1.75
CA PRO A 97 -17.47 20.51 -2.40
C PRO A 97 -16.13 21.22 -2.57
N GLU A 98 -15.83 21.66 -3.80
CA GLU A 98 -14.71 22.58 -3.99
C GLU A 98 -14.89 23.68 -2.93
N GLN A 99 -13.89 23.85 -2.08
CA GLN A 99 -13.78 25.10 -1.36
C GLN A 99 -13.50 26.13 -2.44
N LEU A 100 -14.57 26.61 -3.08
CA LEU A 100 -14.60 27.87 -3.77
C LEU A 100 -14.17 28.85 -2.70
N GLY A 101 -12.86 29.12 -2.67
CA GLY A 101 -12.33 30.27 -1.97
C GLY A 101 -13.23 31.40 -2.37
N SER A 102 -13.88 31.98 -1.36
CA SER A 102 -14.57 33.25 -1.47
C SER A 102 -13.54 34.20 -2.06
N ASN A 103 -13.54 34.34 -3.39
CA ASN A 103 -12.87 35.40 -4.09
C ASN A 103 -13.70 36.65 -3.78
N GLN A 104 -13.47 37.21 -2.60
CA GLN A 104 -13.97 38.50 -2.16
C GLN A 104 -12.78 39.43 -1.93
#